data_AF-A0A1S3J8L5-F1
#
_entry.id   AF-A0A1S3J8L5-F1
#
_cell.length_a   1.000
_cell.length_b   1.000
_cell.length_c   1.000
_cell.angle_alpha   90.00
_cell.angle_beta   90.00
_cell.angle_gamma   90.00
#
_symmetry.space_group_name_H-M   'P 1'
#
loop_
_entity.id
_entity.type
_entity.pdbx_description
1 polymer ?
#
loop_
_entity_poly.entity_id
_entity_poly.type
_entity_poly.pdbx_seq_one_letter_code
_entity_poly.pdbx_strand_id
1 'polypeptide(L)'
;MNISESALRCRVIRYHVLTLVGLVRNSGPLWTYLPEAIDLPRVASVCIETVDLCQKAEKAGVSWIAVHGRTVDQRCEPVNVEALRLVTDSLTVPVIANGDIRSVEDAKRIQEVTGVNGVMAARGILQNPAMYAGYDATPVQCVRDWLDIALSQGLSFTTFHHHLMYMLEKVMSRSERRLFNSLSSITAVLDYLREYYGIG
;
A
#
# COMPACT_ATOMS: atom_id res chain seq x y z
N MET A 1 16.42 7.37 -23.58
CA MET A 1 17.26 6.39 -22.86
C MET A 1 16.31 5.35 -22.31
N ASN A 2 16.24 4.19 -22.95
CA ASN A 2 15.27 3.13 -22.65
C ASN A 2 15.53 2.57 -21.25
N ILE A 3 14.53 2.67 -20.37
CA ILE A 3 14.51 1.98 -19.09
C ILE A 3 14.17 0.53 -19.41
N SER A 4 15.15 -0.36 -19.26
CA SER A 4 14.99 -1.80 -19.53
C SER A 4 13.89 -2.41 -18.65
N GLU A 5 12.94 -3.11 -19.28
CA GLU A 5 11.83 -3.86 -18.67
C GLU A 5 12.26 -4.89 -17.60
N SER A 6 13.55 -5.19 -17.48
CA SER A 6 14.12 -6.15 -16.53
C SER A 6 14.25 -5.65 -15.08
N ALA A 7 13.98 -4.37 -14.81
CA ALA A 7 14.10 -3.78 -13.46
C ALA A 7 12.82 -3.89 -12.59
N LEU A 8 11.70 -4.37 -13.15
CA LEU A 8 10.42 -4.57 -12.45
C LEU A 8 10.31 -5.92 -11.72
N ARG A 9 11.45 -6.55 -11.37
CA ARG A 9 11.46 -7.77 -10.54
C ARG A 9 10.91 -7.45 -9.14
N CYS A 10 9.61 -7.72 -8.98
CA CYS A 10 8.90 -8.08 -7.75
C CYS A 10 9.76 -7.98 -6.46
N ARG A 11 9.87 -6.78 -5.91
CA ARG A 11 10.27 -6.52 -4.52
C ARG A 11 9.19 -5.69 -3.82
N VAL A 12 7.93 -6.12 -3.96
CA VAL A 12 6.77 -5.49 -3.31
C VAL A 12 6.09 -6.51 -2.41
N ILE A 13 6.83 -7.11 -1.47
CA ILE A 13 6.22 -7.93 -0.41
C ILE A 13 6.89 -7.64 0.92
N ARG A 14 6.38 -6.60 1.59
CA ARG A 14 6.21 -6.52 3.04
C ARG A 14 4.91 -5.74 3.29
N TYR A 15 3.78 -6.43 3.17
CA TYR A 15 2.52 -5.96 3.74
C TYR A 15 2.37 -6.62 5.10
N HIS A 16 2.76 -5.89 6.14
CA HIS A 16 1.99 -5.90 7.36
C HIS A 16 1.24 -4.58 7.40
N VAL A 17 -0.02 -4.65 7.82
CA VAL A 17 -0.82 -3.49 8.23
C VAL A 17 -0.05 -2.80 9.36
N LEU A 18 0.81 -1.85 9.01
CA LEU A 18 1.63 -1.07 9.93
C LEU A 18 1.81 0.30 9.28
N THR A 19 1.23 1.31 9.94
CA THR A 19 1.65 2.70 9.87
C THR A 19 3.19 2.74 9.84
N LEU A 20 3.78 3.17 8.75
CA LEU A 20 5.24 3.26 8.61
C LEU A 20 5.69 4.61 9.18
N VAL A 21 5.69 4.69 10.51
CA VAL A 21 6.33 5.78 11.27
C VAL A 21 7.73 5.30 11.67
N GLY A 22 8.76 5.84 11.01
CA GLY A 22 10.13 5.79 11.53
C GLY A 22 10.28 6.79 12.68
N LEU A 23 10.74 6.32 13.83
CA LEU A 23 10.84 7.00 15.12
C LEU A 23 11.66 8.31 15.11
N VAL A 24 11.20 9.28 15.91
CA VAL A 24 11.98 10.41 16.45
C VAL A 24 13.15 9.87 17.28
N ARG A 25 14.37 10.35 16.99
CA ARG A 25 15.59 9.99 17.75
C ARG A 25 15.92 11.05 18.80
N ASN A 26 16.10 10.59 20.04
CA ASN A 26 17.00 11.18 21.05
C ASN A 26 17.46 9.96 21.89
N SER A 27 18.73 9.60 22.08
CA SER A 27 19.95 10.40 22.22
C SER A 27 21.18 9.48 21.99
N GLY A 28 22.22 9.93 21.29
CA GLY A 28 23.52 9.23 21.25
C GLY A 28 24.40 9.56 20.04
N PRO A 29 25.73 9.77 20.21
CA PRO A 29 26.60 10.28 19.16
C PRO A 29 27.18 9.12 18.35
N LEU A 30 26.59 8.81 17.19
CA LEU A 30 27.26 8.12 16.08
C LEU A 30 26.36 8.21 14.84
N TRP A 31 26.94 8.80 13.80
CA TRP A 31 26.34 9.12 12.52
C TRP A 31 25.69 7.91 11.85
N THR A 32 24.43 8.06 11.43
CA THR A 32 23.88 7.32 10.28
C THR A 32 22.88 8.25 9.60
N TYR A 33 23.26 8.79 8.44
CA TYR A 33 22.36 9.50 7.54
C TYR A 33 21.39 8.48 6.94
N LEU A 34 20.11 8.55 7.30
CA LEU A 34 19.02 7.96 6.54
C LEU A 34 17.95 9.04 6.35
N PRO A 35 17.47 9.30 5.12
CA PRO A 35 16.33 10.18 4.91
C PRO A 35 15.08 9.51 5.50
N GLU A 36 14.67 9.95 6.68
CA GLU A 36 13.51 9.41 7.40
C GLU A 36 12.21 9.93 6.77
N ALA A 37 11.26 9.01 6.58
CA ALA A 37 9.91 9.28 6.10
C ALA A 37 8.93 9.17 7.26
N ILE A 38 7.99 10.12 7.36
CA ILE A 38 6.95 10.11 8.39
C ILE A 38 5.59 9.93 7.72
N ASP A 39 4.89 8.86 8.09
CA ASP A 39 3.46 8.65 7.82
C ASP A 39 2.66 9.26 8.98
N LEU A 40 2.02 10.39 8.74
CA LEU A 40 1.28 11.07 9.80
C LEU A 40 -0.06 10.36 10.05
N PRO A 41 -0.50 10.25 11.33
CA PRO A 41 -1.80 9.71 11.63
C PRO A 41 -2.87 10.51 10.88
N ARG A 42 -3.85 9.76 10.38
CA ARG A 42 -5.13 10.20 9.81
C ARG A 42 -5.53 11.64 10.23
N VAL A 43 -5.70 12.53 9.25
CA VAL A 43 -6.04 13.98 9.35
C VAL A 43 -6.92 14.28 10.56
N ALA A 44 -6.53 15.21 11.44
CA ALA A 44 -7.41 15.68 12.51
C ALA A 44 -8.62 16.43 11.92
N SER A 45 -9.77 16.48 12.61
CA SER A 45 -10.99 17.15 12.13
C SER A 45 -10.80 18.63 11.75
N VAL A 46 -9.68 19.23 12.15
CA VAL A 46 -9.24 20.58 11.80
C VAL A 46 -7.94 20.50 11.00
N CYS A 47 -7.97 20.91 9.73
CA CYS A 47 -6.81 20.90 8.82
C CYS A 47 -5.57 21.62 9.40
N ILE A 48 -5.77 22.59 10.30
CA ILE A 48 -4.71 23.40 10.91
C ILE A 48 -3.75 22.56 11.76
N GLU A 49 -4.27 21.63 12.56
CA GLU A 49 -3.42 20.79 13.43
C GLU A 49 -2.56 19.82 12.60
N THR A 50 -3.11 19.33 11.50
CA THR A 50 -2.38 18.44 10.58
C THR A 50 -1.28 19.20 9.85
N VAL A 51 -1.55 20.42 9.38
CA VAL A 51 -0.54 21.29 8.75
C VAL A 51 0.59 21.63 9.73
N ASP A 52 0.27 22.03 10.96
CA ASP A 52 1.28 22.34 11.98
C ASP A 52 2.17 21.13 12.30
N LEU A 53 1.57 19.93 12.40
CA LEU A 53 2.31 18.69 12.59
C LEU A 53 3.25 18.39 11.42
N CYS A 54 2.77 18.53 10.18
CA CYS A 54 3.59 18.36 8.98
C CYS A 54 4.77 19.34 8.93
N GLN A 55 4.53 20.62 9.24
CA GLN A 55 5.58 21.64 9.23
C GLN A 55 6.61 21.41 10.33
N LYS A 56 6.21 20.88 11.49
CA LYS A 56 7.14 20.44 12.53
C LYS A 56 7.99 19.26 12.06
N ALA A 57 7.39 18.28 11.37
CA ALA A 57 8.12 17.17 10.78
C ALA A 57 9.12 17.63 9.70
N GLU A 58 8.71 18.55 8.82
CA GLU A 58 9.60 19.18 7.84
C GLU A 58 10.80 19.88 8.50
N LYS A 59 10.55 20.69 9.55
CA LYS A 59 11.62 21.34 10.33
C LYS A 59 12.55 20.36 11.03
N ALA A 60 12.07 19.15 11.33
CA ALA A 60 12.89 18.08 11.88
C ALA A 60 13.80 17.40 10.83
N GLY A 61 13.65 17.73 9.54
CA GLY A 61 14.54 17.28 8.47
C GLY A 61 14.08 16.03 7.72
N VAL A 62 12.78 15.70 7.73
CA VAL A 62 12.24 14.60 6.92
C VAL A 62 12.44 14.87 5.43
N SER A 63 12.62 13.81 4.65
CA SER A 63 12.82 13.95 3.19
C SER A 63 11.53 13.95 2.39
N TRP A 64 10.45 13.41 2.95
CA TRP A 64 9.10 13.43 2.40
C TRP A 64 8.10 13.03 3.48
N ILE A 65 6.83 13.36 3.28
CA ILE A 65 5.74 13.07 4.22
C ILE A 65 4.65 12.27 3.51
N ALA A 66 4.20 11.17 4.11
CA ALA A 66 2.97 10.50 3.71
C ALA A 66 1.79 11.02 4.53
N VAL A 67 0.67 11.30 3.85
CA VAL A 67 -0.55 11.78 4.49
C VAL A 67 -1.71 10.91 4.05
N HIS A 68 -2.34 10.22 5.02
CA HIS A 68 -3.60 9.55 4.77
C HIS A 68 -4.74 10.55 4.86
N GLY A 69 -5.42 10.83 3.76
CA GLY A 69 -6.49 11.84 3.66
C GLY A 69 -7.78 11.54 4.44
N ARG A 70 -7.78 10.68 5.46
CA ARG A 70 -8.93 10.39 6.32
C ARG A 70 -8.62 10.77 7.75
N THR A 71 -9.62 11.10 8.55
CA THR A 71 -9.49 11.18 10.02
C THR A 71 -9.54 9.82 10.68
N VAL A 72 -9.10 9.73 11.96
CA VAL A 72 -9.07 8.47 12.72
C VAL A 72 -10.45 7.81 12.73
N ASP A 73 -11.49 8.60 12.94
CA ASP A 73 -12.88 8.14 13.00
C ASP A 73 -13.44 7.73 11.63
N GLN A 74 -12.86 8.25 10.55
CA GLN A 74 -13.25 7.91 9.18
C GLN A 74 -12.68 6.54 8.78
N ARG A 75 -13.51 5.49 8.83
CA ARG A 75 -13.13 4.12 8.45
C ARG A 75 -13.23 3.87 6.94
N CYS A 76 -14.34 4.28 6.33
CA CYS A 76 -14.69 3.93 4.94
C CYS A 76 -15.12 5.14 4.09
N GLU A 77 -15.13 6.33 4.68
CA GLU A 77 -15.50 7.59 4.07
C GLU A 77 -14.47 7.98 3.00
N PRO A 78 -14.83 8.75 1.96
CA PRO A 78 -13.87 9.24 0.99
C PRO A 78 -12.73 10.05 1.63
N VAL A 79 -11.54 10.02 1.02
CA VAL A 79 -10.44 10.92 1.40
C VAL A 79 -10.84 12.40 1.26
N ASN A 80 -10.42 13.23 2.21
CA ASN A 80 -10.55 14.67 2.19
C ASN A 80 -9.47 15.28 1.29
N VAL A 81 -9.86 15.55 0.05
CA VAL A 81 -9.01 16.15 -0.99
C VAL A 81 -8.51 17.54 -0.57
N GLU A 82 -9.37 18.35 0.06
CA GLU A 82 -9.00 19.70 0.47
C GLU A 82 -7.92 19.69 1.55
N ALA A 83 -8.02 18.78 2.52
CA ALA A 83 -6.98 18.61 3.52
C ALA A 83 -5.63 18.22 2.90
N LEU A 84 -5.63 17.32 1.91
CA LEU A 84 -4.42 16.94 1.19
C LEU A 84 -3.80 18.13 0.43
N ARG A 85 -4.63 18.96 -0.21
CA ARG A 85 -4.17 20.21 -0.86
C ARG A 85 -3.53 21.15 0.13
N LEU A 86 -4.23 21.47 1.22
CA LEU A 86 -3.74 22.39 2.25
C LEU A 86 -2.41 21.94 2.83
N VAL A 87 -2.24 20.64 3.08
CA VAL A 87 -0.96 20.10 3.55
C VAL A 87 0.11 20.23 2.47
N THR A 88 -0.19 19.86 1.22
CA THR A 88 0.76 19.95 0.10
C THR A 88 1.23 21.38 -0.14
N ASP A 89 0.32 22.34 -0.14
CA ASP A 89 0.61 23.77 -0.35
C ASP A 89 1.39 24.38 0.82
N SER A 90 1.35 23.75 2.01
CA SER A 90 1.99 24.25 3.23
C SER A 90 3.43 23.78 3.45
N LEU A 91 3.94 22.89 2.59
CA LEU A 91 5.23 22.21 2.73
C LEU A 91 6.09 22.42 1.48
N THR A 92 7.41 22.33 1.68
CA THR A 92 8.41 22.34 0.60
C THR A 92 8.94 20.93 0.31
N VAL A 93 8.90 20.03 1.29
CA VAL A 93 9.24 18.61 1.09
C VAL A 93 8.13 17.87 0.33
N PRO A 94 8.47 16.84 -0.47
CA PRO A 94 7.48 16.06 -1.20
C PRO A 94 6.41 15.44 -0.31
N VAL A 95 5.14 15.54 -0.73
CA VAL A 95 3.98 14.92 -0.08
C VAL A 95 3.48 13.72 -0.89
N ILE A 96 3.25 12.60 -0.20
CA ILE A 96 2.72 11.36 -0.77
C ILE A 96 1.31 11.12 -0.20
N ALA A 97 0.28 11.15 -1.04
CA ALA A 97 -1.08 10.84 -0.59
C ALA A 97 -1.28 9.33 -0.37
N ASN A 98 -1.84 8.95 0.77
CA ASN A 98 -2.33 7.60 1.02
C ASN A 98 -3.87 7.60 1.13
N GLY A 99 -4.51 6.60 0.52
CA GLY A 99 -5.94 6.36 0.65
C GLY A 99 -6.70 6.43 -0.68
N ASP A 100 -7.66 5.52 -0.84
CA ASP A 100 -8.60 5.45 -1.98
C ASP A 100 -8.00 5.36 -3.37
N ILE A 101 -6.75 4.90 -3.46
CA ILE A 101 -6.13 4.53 -4.73
C ILE A 101 -6.37 3.04 -4.97
N ARG A 102 -7.25 2.71 -5.93
CA ARG A 102 -7.56 1.34 -6.37
C ARG A 102 -7.28 1.10 -7.85
N SER A 103 -6.92 2.13 -8.60
CA SER A 103 -6.44 2.03 -9.97
C SER A 103 -5.39 3.11 -10.27
N VAL A 104 -4.78 3.02 -11.45
CA VAL A 104 -3.85 4.05 -11.95
C VAL A 104 -4.57 5.37 -12.22
N GLU A 105 -5.85 5.31 -12.59
CA GLU A 105 -6.70 6.47 -12.81
C GLU A 105 -7.01 7.18 -11.49
N ASP A 106 -7.28 6.43 -10.42
CA ASP A 106 -7.43 7.02 -9.08
C ASP A 106 -6.16 7.74 -8.65
N ALA A 107 -4.99 7.13 -8.90
CA ALA A 107 -3.68 7.72 -8.61
C ALA A 107 -3.48 9.06 -9.35
N LYS A 108 -3.72 9.07 -10.67
CA LYS A 108 -3.62 10.26 -11.51
C LYS A 108 -4.60 11.34 -11.07
N ARG A 109 -5.87 10.97 -10.84
CA ARG A 109 -6.91 11.89 -10.39
C ARG A 109 -6.53 12.53 -9.06
N ILE A 110 -6.08 11.76 -8.07
CA ILE A 110 -5.65 12.29 -6.77
C ILE A 110 -4.49 13.26 -6.94
N GLN A 111 -3.48 12.89 -7.74
CA GLN A 111 -2.36 13.77 -8.03
C GLN A 111 -2.82 15.09 -8.68
N GLU A 112 -3.67 15.03 -9.70
CA GLU A 112 -4.19 16.20 -10.42
C GLU A 112 -4.98 17.15 -9.52
N VAL A 113 -5.85 16.63 -8.65
CA VAL A 113 -6.73 17.47 -7.81
C VAL A 113 -6.06 17.96 -6.53
N THR A 114 -5.00 17.29 -6.05
CA THR A 114 -4.32 17.64 -4.80
C THR A 114 -2.97 18.32 -4.96
N GLY A 115 -2.29 18.12 -6.11
CA GLY A 115 -0.93 18.60 -6.32
C GLY A 115 0.16 17.76 -5.64
N VAL A 116 -0.18 16.63 -5.00
CA VAL A 116 0.78 15.78 -4.29
C VAL A 116 1.88 15.26 -5.22
N ASN A 117 3.09 15.08 -4.68
CA ASN A 117 4.25 14.64 -5.43
C ASN A 117 4.23 13.12 -5.74
N GLY A 118 3.38 12.37 -5.04
CA GLY A 118 3.16 10.96 -5.32
C GLY A 118 1.96 10.39 -4.58
N VAL A 119 1.70 9.11 -4.81
CA VAL A 119 0.59 8.39 -4.18
C VAL A 119 1.02 7.02 -3.69
N MET A 120 0.35 6.54 -2.65
CA MET A 120 0.53 5.22 -2.06
C MET A 120 -0.81 4.51 -1.98
N ALA A 121 -0.92 3.36 -2.63
CA ALA A 121 -2.04 2.44 -2.43
C ALA A 121 -1.74 1.45 -1.29
N ALA A 122 -2.78 0.91 -0.68
CA ALA A 122 -2.66 -0.21 0.26
C ALA A 122 -3.62 -1.33 -0.15
N ARG A 123 -4.93 -1.07 -0.07
CA ARG A 123 -5.95 -2.04 -0.49
C ARG A 123 -5.91 -2.36 -1.99
N GLY A 124 -5.68 -1.36 -2.85
CA GLY A 124 -5.62 -1.56 -4.30
C GLY A 124 -4.55 -2.57 -4.71
N ILE A 125 -3.36 -2.47 -4.12
CA ILE A 125 -2.23 -3.37 -4.40
C ILE A 125 -2.31 -4.72 -3.66
N LEU A 126 -3.05 -4.82 -2.56
CA LEU A 126 -3.44 -6.13 -2.01
C LEU A 126 -4.37 -6.89 -2.96
N GLN A 127 -5.32 -6.17 -3.58
CA GLN A 127 -6.27 -6.75 -4.54
C GLN A 127 -5.63 -7.05 -5.90
N ASN A 128 -4.65 -6.23 -6.31
CA ASN A 128 -3.90 -6.41 -7.54
C ASN A 128 -2.47 -5.87 -7.39
N PRO A 129 -1.49 -6.75 -7.08
CA PRO A 129 -0.07 -6.34 -6.97
C PRO A 129 0.50 -5.73 -8.25
N ALA A 130 -0.09 -6.02 -9.42
CA ALA A 130 0.33 -5.49 -10.71
C ALA A 130 -0.46 -4.24 -11.14
N MET A 131 -1.24 -3.62 -10.25
CA MET A 131 -2.07 -2.44 -10.55
C MET A 131 -1.27 -1.32 -11.23
N TYR A 132 -0.09 -0.97 -10.70
CA TYR A 132 0.75 0.10 -11.28
C TYR A 132 1.42 -0.29 -12.60
N ALA A 133 1.42 -1.57 -12.97
CA ALA A 133 1.86 -2.04 -14.28
C ALA A 133 0.72 -2.01 -15.33
N GLY A 134 -0.46 -1.50 -14.96
CA GLY A 134 -1.58 -1.29 -15.88
C GLY A 134 -2.50 -2.50 -16.04
N TYR A 135 -2.41 -3.51 -15.17
CA TYR A 135 -3.31 -4.65 -15.18
C TYR A 135 -4.62 -4.33 -14.45
N ASP A 136 -5.75 -4.80 -14.97
CA ASP A 136 -7.08 -4.62 -14.33
C ASP A 136 -7.33 -5.57 -13.14
N ALA A 137 -6.66 -6.73 -13.17
CA ALA A 137 -6.73 -7.77 -12.15
C ALA A 137 -5.37 -8.44 -11.96
N THR A 138 -5.20 -9.19 -10.87
CA THR A 138 -3.96 -9.91 -10.55
C THR A 138 -3.59 -10.90 -11.65
N PRO A 139 -2.43 -10.73 -12.31
CA PRO A 139 -1.91 -11.71 -13.26
C PRO A 139 -1.60 -13.03 -12.56
N VAL A 140 -1.77 -14.15 -13.27
CA VAL A 140 -1.43 -15.49 -12.75
C VAL A 140 0.03 -15.56 -12.28
N GLN A 141 0.94 -14.85 -12.95
CA GLN A 141 2.35 -14.81 -12.54
C GLN A 141 2.52 -14.21 -11.13
N CYS A 142 1.77 -13.17 -10.77
CA CYS A 142 1.84 -12.62 -9.42
C CYS A 142 1.38 -13.63 -8.37
N VAL A 143 0.38 -14.47 -8.69
CA VAL A 143 -0.06 -15.56 -7.80
C VAL A 143 1.05 -16.58 -7.61
N ARG A 144 1.71 -17.02 -8.69
CA ARG A 144 2.85 -17.93 -8.63
C ARG A 144 4.01 -17.36 -7.81
N ASP A 145 4.39 -16.11 -8.07
CA ASP A 145 5.45 -15.42 -7.33
C ASP A 145 5.12 -15.35 -5.83
N TRP A 146 3.85 -15.10 -5.47
CA TRP A 146 3.40 -15.13 -4.07
C TRP A 146 3.52 -16.52 -3.45
N LEU A 147 3.12 -17.58 -4.15
CA LEU A 147 3.27 -18.95 -3.65
C LEU A 147 4.73 -19.27 -3.37
N ASP A 148 5.63 -18.97 -4.30
CA ASP A 148 7.07 -19.21 -4.15
C ASP A 148 7.66 -18.45 -2.95
N ILE A 149 7.31 -17.18 -2.80
CA ILE A 149 7.78 -16.35 -1.67
C ILE A 149 7.20 -16.86 -0.35
N ALA A 150 5.90 -17.13 -0.30
CA ALA A 150 5.25 -17.48 0.95
C ALA A 150 5.70 -18.86 1.46
N LEU A 151 5.89 -19.83 0.55
CA LEU A 151 6.39 -21.17 0.88
C LEU A 151 7.87 -21.14 1.27
N SER A 152 8.70 -20.39 0.54
CA SER A 152 10.14 -20.28 0.86
C SER A 152 10.42 -19.58 2.20
N GLN A 153 9.56 -18.66 2.61
CA GLN A 153 9.68 -17.95 3.89
C GLN A 153 8.96 -18.66 5.05
N GLY A 154 8.24 -19.76 4.80
CA GLY A 154 7.51 -20.49 5.84
C GLY A 154 6.42 -19.66 6.52
N LEU A 155 5.67 -18.86 5.75
CA LEU A 155 4.64 -17.98 6.32
C LEU A 155 3.51 -18.78 6.98
N SER A 156 2.87 -18.16 7.97
CA SER A 156 1.68 -18.74 8.59
C SER A 156 0.56 -18.95 7.57
N PHE A 157 -0.26 -19.98 7.77
CA PHE A 157 -1.43 -20.24 6.92
C PHE A 157 -2.33 -18.99 6.78
N THR A 158 -2.57 -18.27 7.89
CA THR A 158 -3.41 -17.08 7.89
C THR A 158 -2.87 -16.01 6.96
N THR A 159 -1.58 -15.67 7.04
CA THR A 159 -0.96 -14.68 6.15
C THR A 159 -0.95 -15.16 4.70
N PHE A 160 -0.58 -16.43 4.49
CA PHE A 160 -0.55 -17.08 3.18
C PHE A 160 -1.91 -16.99 2.47
N HIS A 161 -2.97 -17.41 3.16
CA HIS A 161 -4.31 -17.50 2.60
C HIS A 161 -4.95 -16.11 2.44
N HIS A 162 -4.81 -15.22 3.42
CA HIS A 162 -5.45 -13.90 3.38
C HIS A 162 -4.96 -13.03 2.23
N HIS A 163 -3.68 -13.12 1.86
CA HIS A 163 -3.15 -12.44 0.67
C HIS A 163 -3.78 -12.98 -0.61
N LEU A 164 -3.89 -14.31 -0.75
CA LEU A 164 -4.54 -14.94 -1.91
C LEU A 164 -6.02 -14.54 -2.01
N MET A 165 -6.72 -14.45 -0.87
CA MET A 165 -8.13 -13.99 -0.84
C MET A 165 -8.31 -12.59 -1.44
N TYR A 166 -7.36 -11.67 -1.20
CA TYR A 166 -7.39 -10.35 -1.83
C TYR A 166 -6.98 -10.39 -3.29
N MET A 167 -5.85 -11.05 -3.60
CA MET A 167 -5.30 -11.13 -4.95
C MET A 167 -6.30 -11.74 -5.95
N LEU A 168 -7.08 -12.73 -5.51
CA LEU A 168 -8.03 -13.47 -6.33
C LEU A 168 -9.45 -12.89 -6.26
N GLU A 169 -9.67 -11.79 -5.53
CA GLU A 169 -11.02 -11.24 -5.29
C GLU A 169 -11.77 -10.91 -6.58
N LYS A 170 -11.06 -10.31 -7.56
CA LYS A 170 -11.61 -9.95 -8.87
C LYS A 170 -11.57 -11.10 -9.89
N VAL A 171 -10.79 -12.14 -9.62
CA VAL A 171 -10.61 -13.31 -10.51
C VAL A 171 -11.71 -14.34 -10.25
N MET A 172 -12.05 -14.53 -8.97
CA MET A 172 -13.03 -15.52 -8.53
C MET A 172 -14.46 -14.98 -8.52
N SER A 173 -15.39 -15.82 -8.96
CA SER A 173 -16.83 -15.63 -8.73
C SER A 173 -17.16 -15.62 -7.24
N ARG A 174 -18.37 -15.15 -6.89
CA ARG A 174 -18.83 -15.11 -5.50
C ARG A 174 -18.90 -16.49 -4.86
N SER A 175 -19.26 -17.53 -5.62
CA SER A 175 -19.32 -18.92 -5.15
C SER A 175 -17.93 -19.49 -4.91
N GLU A 176 -16.99 -19.28 -5.83
CA GLU A 176 -15.60 -19.72 -5.69
C GLU A 176 -14.96 -19.07 -4.46
N ARG A 177 -15.14 -17.76 -4.26
CA ARG A 177 -14.62 -17.08 -3.05
C ARG A 177 -15.15 -17.67 -1.75
N ARG A 178 -16.43 -18.05 -1.69
CA ARG A 178 -16.98 -18.67 -0.48
C ARG A 178 -16.30 -19.99 -0.16
N LEU A 179 -16.08 -20.81 -1.18
CA LEU A 179 -15.39 -22.09 -1.03
C LEU A 179 -13.92 -21.87 -0.67
N PHE A 180 -13.22 -21.05 -1.45
CA PHE A 180 -11.80 -20.75 -1.25
C PHE A 180 -11.52 -20.20 0.15
N ASN A 181 -12.28 -19.20 0.59
CA ASN A 181 -12.10 -18.58 1.91
C ASN A 181 -12.40 -19.54 3.08
N SER A 182 -13.08 -20.67 2.83
CA SER A 182 -13.36 -21.69 3.85
C SER A 182 -12.22 -22.72 4.02
N LEU A 183 -11.24 -22.71 3.12
CA LEU A 183 -10.08 -23.60 3.21
C LEU A 183 -9.26 -23.28 4.47
N SER A 184 -8.65 -24.30 5.04
CA SER A 184 -8.03 -24.24 6.38
C SER A 184 -6.58 -24.73 6.43
N SER A 185 -5.99 -25.11 5.29
CA SER A 185 -4.60 -25.54 5.20
C SER A 185 -3.93 -25.07 3.91
N ILE A 186 -2.60 -24.94 3.94
CA ILE A 186 -1.80 -24.56 2.75
C ILE A 186 -2.02 -25.58 1.64
N THR A 187 -1.97 -26.88 1.95
CA THR A 187 -2.18 -27.96 0.97
C THR A 187 -3.53 -27.84 0.28
N ALA A 188 -4.62 -27.62 1.03
CA ALA A 188 -5.96 -27.49 0.44
C ALA A 188 -6.06 -26.27 -0.51
N VAL A 189 -5.38 -25.17 -0.17
CA VAL A 189 -5.30 -23.99 -1.05
C VAL A 189 -4.51 -24.30 -2.33
N LEU A 190 -3.36 -24.98 -2.21
CA LEU A 190 -2.55 -25.36 -3.38
C LEU A 190 -3.29 -26.32 -4.30
N ASP A 191 -3.97 -27.33 -3.74
CA ASP A 191 -4.78 -28.28 -4.51
C ASP A 191 -5.90 -27.57 -5.25
N TYR A 192 -6.60 -26.65 -4.57
CA TYR A 192 -7.64 -25.84 -5.18
C TYR A 192 -7.12 -24.98 -6.35
N LEU A 193 -6.00 -24.27 -6.15
CA LEU A 193 -5.40 -23.44 -7.20
C LEU A 193 -4.94 -24.27 -8.40
N ARG A 194 -4.45 -25.49 -8.16
CA ARG A 194 -4.02 -26.41 -9.21
C ARG A 194 -5.21 -26.94 -10.01
N GLU A 195 -6.25 -27.40 -9.33
CA GLU A 195 -7.42 -28.02 -9.96
C GLU A 195 -8.25 -27.01 -10.76
N TYR A 196 -8.52 -25.84 -10.19
CA TYR A 196 -9.46 -24.87 -10.78
C TYR A 196 -8.77 -23.80 -11.64
N TYR A 197 -7.49 -23.51 -11.41
CA TYR A 197 -6.78 -22.42 -12.10
C TYR A 197 -5.49 -22.87 -12.80
N GLY A 198 -5.07 -24.14 -12.67
CA GLY A 198 -3.81 -24.63 -13.24
C GLY A 198 -2.58 -23.92 -12.66
N ILE A 199 -2.67 -23.47 -11.41
CA ILE A 199 -1.61 -22.78 -10.69
C ILE A 199 -1.05 -23.76 -9.64
N GLY A 200 0.19 -24.19 -9.81
CA GLY A 200 0.85 -25.09 -8.86
C GLY A 200 2.32 -25.24 -9.13
#